data_AF-A0A383AB99-F1
#
_entry.id   AF-A0A383AB99-F1
#
_cell.length_a   1.000
_cell.length_b   1.000
_cell.length_c   1.000
_cell.angle_alpha   90.00
_cell.angle_beta   90.00
_cell.angle_gamma   90.00
#
_symmetry.space_group_name_H-M   'P 1'
#
loop_
_entity.id
_entity.type
_entity.pdbx_description
1 polymer ?
#
loop_
_entity_poly.entity_id
_entity_poly.type
_entity_poly.pdbx_seq_one_letter_code
_entity_poly.pdbx_strand_id
1 'polypeptide(L)'
;MEDRKVGWGHDLLGTTLERESRTGFSPLRATIGLSDNRVNVRAFGSKPRAVFQPGVVTSWMNDRFAARISLSTLNGVKSDWKGRKDEGLTVDGSYLAARLGNWSGSVGKIDRWWGPGWDGSLIMSTNARPIPAVSLDRRVPEPFESKWLSWIGPWSFHSFIGRLEKERHVPKPFLWGMRVEFAPTPVKG
;
A
#
# COMPACT_ATOMS: atom_id res chain seq x y z
N MET A 1 -31.52 8.06 28.09
CA MET A 1 -31.29 8.85 26.86
C MET A 1 -30.83 7.87 25.81
N GLU A 2 -31.70 7.62 24.84
CA GLU A 2 -31.52 6.61 23.80
C GLU A 2 -30.57 7.18 22.74
N ASP A 3 -29.43 6.52 22.57
CA ASP A 3 -28.37 6.93 21.66
C ASP A 3 -28.87 6.74 20.22
N ARG A 4 -29.35 7.82 19.60
CA ARG A 4 -29.81 7.82 18.21
C ARG A 4 -28.62 7.52 17.31
N LYS A 5 -28.43 6.24 16.98
CA LYS A 5 -27.54 5.82 15.90
C LYS A 5 -28.03 6.47 14.61
N VAL A 6 -27.31 7.49 14.17
CA VAL A 6 -27.50 8.10 12.85
C VAL A 6 -27.13 7.03 11.83
N GLY A 7 -28.14 6.31 11.33
CA GLY A 7 -27.98 5.33 10.27
C GLY A 7 -27.79 6.06 8.96
N TRP A 8 -26.54 6.22 8.52
CA TRP A 8 -26.26 6.59 7.15
C TRP A 8 -26.85 5.52 6.24
N GLY A 9 -27.71 5.89 5.29
CA GLY A 9 -28.39 4.98 4.37
C GLY A 9 -27.48 4.25 3.36
N HIS A 10 -26.17 4.24 3.59
CA HIS A 10 -25.16 3.58 2.77
C HIS A 10 -24.02 3.05 3.64
N ASP A 11 -23.61 1.80 3.41
CA ASP A 11 -22.41 1.21 3.98
C ASP A 11 -21.27 1.21 2.95
N LEU A 12 -20.57 2.34 2.84
CA LEU A 12 -19.46 2.51 1.88
C LEU A 12 -18.26 1.61 2.21
N LEU A 13 -18.06 1.29 3.49
CA LEU A 13 -16.97 0.43 3.93
C LEU A 13 -17.27 -1.02 3.57
N GLY A 14 -18.44 -1.53 3.95
CA GLY A 14 -18.87 -2.89 3.65
C GLY A 14 -18.90 -3.16 2.14
N THR A 15 -19.51 -2.26 1.36
CA THR A 15 -19.53 -2.37 -0.11
C THR A 15 -18.14 -2.33 -0.75
N THR A 16 -17.20 -1.60 -0.16
CA THR A 16 -15.80 -1.59 -0.63
C THR A 16 -15.06 -2.87 -0.24
N LEU A 17 -15.24 -3.36 0.99
CA LEU A 17 -14.63 -4.60 1.45
C LEU A 17 -15.16 -5.79 0.66
N GLU A 18 -16.46 -5.87 0.41
CA GLU A 18 -17.08 -6.94 -0.38
C GLU A 18 -16.51 -6.97 -1.81
N ARG A 19 -16.39 -5.79 -2.43
CA ARG A 19 -15.81 -5.65 -3.78
C ARG A 19 -14.34 -6.05 -3.83
N GLU A 20 -13.54 -5.61 -2.86
CA GLU A 20 -12.09 -5.85 -2.82
C GLU A 20 -11.73 -7.21 -2.22
N SER A 21 -12.64 -7.94 -1.55
CA SER A 21 -12.41 -9.29 -1.01
C SER A 21 -12.99 -10.42 -1.86
N ARG A 22 -13.72 -10.09 -2.94
CA ARG A 22 -14.32 -11.08 -3.84
C ARG A 22 -13.24 -11.98 -4.46
N THR A 23 -13.43 -13.28 -4.32
CA THR A 23 -12.59 -14.29 -4.99
C THR A 23 -12.85 -14.31 -6.51
N GLY A 24 -11.84 -14.75 -7.26
CA GLY A 24 -11.81 -14.69 -8.71
C GLY A 24 -11.26 -13.36 -9.23
N PHE A 25 -11.61 -13.04 -10.48
CA PHE A 25 -11.17 -11.82 -11.15
C PHE A 25 -12.03 -10.61 -10.75
N SER A 26 -11.37 -9.47 -10.55
CA SER A 26 -12.05 -8.19 -10.51
C SER A 26 -12.33 -7.67 -11.92
N PRO A 27 -13.38 -6.85 -12.10
CA PRO A 27 -13.62 -6.16 -13.35
C PRO A 27 -12.41 -5.31 -13.76
N LEU A 28 -12.14 -5.26 -15.06
CA LEU A 28 -11.12 -4.36 -15.61
C LEU A 28 -11.51 -2.91 -15.29
N ARG A 29 -10.62 -2.17 -14.62
CA ARG A 29 -10.84 -0.76 -14.28
C ARG A 29 -9.87 0.10 -15.09
N ALA A 30 -10.42 1.02 -15.87
CA ALA A 30 -9.64 2.06 -16.53
C ALA A 30 -9.63 3.34 -15.68
N THR A 31 -8.50 4.02 -15.63
CA THR A 31 -8.32 5.28 -14.91
C THR A 31 -7.71 6.32 -15.83
N ILE A 32 -8.12 7.58 -15.67
CA ILE A 32 -7.51 8.72 -16.36
C ILE A 32 -7.19 9.77 -15.29
N GLY A 33 -5.92 10.14 -15.20
CA GLY A 33 -5.43 11.21 -14.33
C GLY A 33 -5.00 12.42 -15.14
N LEU A 34 -5.46 13.60 -14.73
CA LEU A 34 -5.04 14.90 -15.28
C LEU A 34 -4.53 15.79 -14.14
N SER A 35 -3.43 16.51 -14.36
CA SER A 35 -2.90 17.44 -13.35
C SER A 35 -2.11 18.59 -13.97
N ASP A 36 -1.94 19.70 -13.22
CA ASP A 36 -1.27 20.92 -13.66
C ASP A 36 0.17 21.07 -13.11
N ASN A 37 0.83 19.97 -12.73
CA ASN A 37 2.21 19.92 -12.21
C ASN A 37 2.48 20.75 -10.93
N ARG A 38 1.45 21.26 -10.22
CA ARG A 38 1.63 22.04 -8.98
C ARG A 38 1.79 21.19 -7.71
N VAL A 39 1.56 19.89 -7.77
CA VAL A 39 1.56 19.02 -6.58
C VAL A 39 2.97 18.48 -6.31
N ASN A 40 3.72 19.17 -5.45
CA ASN A 40 5.04 18.70 -4.97
C ASN A 40 4.95 17.73 -3.79
N VAL A 41 3.81 17.70 -3.07
CA VAL A 41 3.59 16.87 -1.87
C VAL A 41 2.29 16.07 -2.00
N ARG A 42 2.37 14.76 -1.75
CA ARG A 42 1.27 13.80 -1.83
C ARG A 42 0.84 13.40 -0.43
N ALA A 43 -0.44 13.64 -0.13
CA ALA A 43 -1.15 13.12 1.03
C ALA A 43 -1.53 11.64 0.81
N PHE A 44 -2.22 11.03 1.77
CA PHE A 44 -2.65 9.63 1.73
C PHE A 44 -3.44 9.26 0.45
N GLY A 45 -4.24 10.20 -0.06
CA GLY A 45 -5.06 9.99 -1.26
C GLY A 45 -4.28 9.82 -2.56
N SER A 46 -4.86 9.10 -3.51
CA SER A 46 -4.30 8.93 -4.85
C SER A 46 -4.41 10.23 -5.67
N LYS A 47 -3.28 10.79 -6.10
CA LYS A 47 -3.20 11.91 -7.05
C LYS A 47 -2.41 11.51 -8.30
N PRO A 48 -2.72 12.06 -9.49
CA PRO A 48 -1.87 11.84 -10.68
C PRO A 48 -0.41 12.23 -10.40
N ARG A 49 0.55 11.49 -10.98
CA ARG A 49 2.00 11.77 -10.90
C ARG A 49 2.52 12.55 -12.11
N ALA A 50 1.71 12.64 -13.16
CA ALA A 50 2.05 13.27 -14.44
C ALA A 50 0.90 14.15 -14.91
N VAL A 51 1.15 15.03 -15.88
CA VAL A 51 0.11 15.88 -16.50
C VAL A 51 -0.99 15.01 -17.09
N PHE A 52 -0.63 13.91 -17.72
CA PHE A 52 -1.56 12.91 -18.25
C PHE A 52 -1.13 11.49 -17.85
N GLN A 53 -2.03 10.80 -17.15
CA GLN A 53 -1.81 9.45 -16.62
C GLN A 53 -3.01 8.53 -16.88
N PRO A 54 -3.13 7.93 -18.08
CA PRO A 54 -4.06 6.86 -18.31
C PRO A 54 -3.54 5.56 -17.69
N GLY A 55 -4.44 4.72 -17.19
CA GLY A 55 -4.12 3.45 -16.58
C GLY A 55 -5.23 2.42 -16.71
N VAL A 56 -4.84 1.16 -16.53
CA VAL A 56 -5.72 0.01 -16.50
C VAL A 56 -5.27 -0.90 -15.38
N VAL A 57 -6.21 -1.39 -14.58
CA VAL A 57 -5.94 -2.32 -13.49
C VAL A 57 -6.91 -3.48 -13.50
N THR A 58 -6.38 -4.66 -13.20
CA THR A 58 -7.15 -5.86 -12.90
C THR A 58 -6.48 -6.61 -11.76
N SER A 59 -7.26 -7.39 -11.02
CA SER A 59 -6.78 -8.24 -9.95
C SER A 59 -7.47 -9.57 -9.97
N TRP A 60 -6.81 -10.56 -9.38
CA TRP A 60 -7.33 -11.89 -9.16
C TRP A 60 -6.96 -12.34 -7.75
N MET A 61 -7.87 -13.01 -7.05
CA MET A 61 -7.52 -13.67 -5.79
C MET A 61 -8.30 -14.94 -5.56
N ASN A 62 -7.75 -15.81 -4.73
CA ASN A 62 -8.46 -16.94 -4.14
C ASN A 62 -8.06 -17.06 -2.65
N ASP A 63 -8.33 -18.20 -2.05
CA ASP A 63 -8.05 -18.42 -0.62
C ASP A 63 -6.56 -18.38 -0.28
N ARG A 64 -5.67 -18.68 -1.24
CA ARG A 64 -4.22 -18.79 -1.03
C ARG A 64 -3.39 -17.72 -1.71
N PHE A 65 -3.83 -17.18 -2.84
CA PHE A 65 -3.05 -16.30 -3.70
C PHE A 65 -3.81 -15.03 -4.05
N ALA A 66 -3.08 -13.95 -4.29
CA ALA A 66 -3.61 -12.72 -4.85
C ALA A 66 -2.62 -12.13 -5.85
N ALA A 67 -3.11 -11.67 -6.98
CA ALA A 67 -2.32 -10.99 -8.01
C ALA A 67 -3.02 -9.70 -8.42
N ARG A 68 -2.26 -8.66 -8.67
CA ARG A 68 -2.74 -7.39 -9.22
C ARG A 68 -1.80 -6.95 -10.33
N ILE A 69 -2.37 -6.59 -11.47
CA ILE A 69 -1.66 -6.00 -12.60
C ILE A 69 -2.21 -4.60 -12.80
N SER A 70 -1.34 -3.62 -12.65
CA SER A 70 -1.62 -2.19 -12.79
C SER A 70 -0.68 -1.65 -13.85
N LEU A 71 -1.20 -1.25 -15.01
CA LEU A 71 -0.45 -0.65 -16.10
C LEU A 71 -0.86 0.80 -16.24
N SER A 72 0.08 1.74 -16.26
CA SER A 72 -0.22 3.13 -16.60
C SER A 72 0.94 3.79 -17.31
N THR A 73 0.68 4.90 -18.00
CA THR A 73 1.74 5.71 -18.60
C THR A 73 1.84 7.05 -17.89
N LEU A 74 3.05 7.55 -17.71
CA LEU A 74 3.32 8.86 -17.11
C LEU A 74 3.81 9.80 -18.22
N ASN A 75 3.01 10.81 -18.56
CA ASN A 75 3.34 11.79 -19.61
C ASN A 75 3.32 13.22 -19.05
N GLY A 76 4.37 14.00 -19.32
CA GLY A 76 4.52 15.36 -18.81
C GLY A 76 5.01 15.41 -17.37
N VAL A 77 5.83 14.45 -16.94
CA VAL A 77 6.45 14.44 -15.60
C VAL A 77 7.49 15.56 -15.54
N LYS A 78 7.40 16.38 -14.50
CA LYS A 78 8.38 17.45 -14.25
C LYS A 78 9.76 16.85 -14.00
N SER A 79 10.79 17.44 -14.59
CA SER A 79 12.17 17.08 -14.28
C SER A 79 12.47 17.30 -12.80
N ASP A 80 13.19 16.37 -12.19
CA ASP A 80 13.71 16.55 -10.84
C ASP A 80 14.87 17.57 -10.81
N TRP A 81 15.42 17.83 -9.62
CA TRP A 81 16.52 18.78 -9.43
C TRP A 81 17.82 18.39 -10.16
N LYS A 82 17.95 17.13 -10.60
CA LYS A 82 19.06 16.63 -11.42
C LYS A 82 18.72 16.59 -12.91
N GLY A 83 17.58 17.15 -13.33
CA GLY A 83 17.11 17.14 -14.71
C GLY A 83 16.49 15.83 -15.18
N ARG A 84 16.34 14.83 -14.31
CA ARG A 84 15.81 13.50 -14.67
C ARG A 84 14.31 13.54 -14.83
N LYS A 85 13.79 12.80 -15.81
CA LYS A 85 12.35 12.61 -16.04
C LYS A 85 12.00 11.14 -15.90
N ASP A 86 11.00 10.84 -15.08
CA ASP A 86 10.53 9.48 -14.84
C ASP A 86 9.19 9.24 -15.57
N GLU A 87 9.26 9.33 -16.90
CA GLU A 87 8.13 9.19 -17.83
C GLU A 87 8.06 7.78 -18.42
N GLY A 88 6.92 7.48 -19.04
CA GLY A 88 6.70 6.24 -19.78
C GLY A 88 5.87 5.21 -19.01
N LEU A 89 6.01 3.94 -19.40
CA LEU A 89 5.21 2.85 -18.87
C LEU A 89 5.62 2.52 -17.43
N THR A 90 4.63 2.41 -16.55
CA THR A 90 4.81 2.00 -15.16
C THR A 90 3.88 0.86 -14.77
N VAL A 91 4.40 0.01 -13.89
CA VAL A 91 3.67 -1.12 -13.28
C VAL A 91 3.40 -0.89 -11.79
N ASP A 92 3.44 0.37 -11.33
CA ASP A 92 3.22 0.73 -9.93
C ASP A 92 1.87 0.21 -9.43
N GLY A 93 1.87 -0.43 -8.24
CA GLY A 93 0.73 -1.12 -7.66
C GLY A 93 0.57 -2.58 -8.11
N SER A 94 1.41 -3.08 -9.02
CA SER A 94 1.39 -4.50 -9.43
C SER A 94 2.09 -5.39 -8.41
N TYR A 95 1.52 -6.55 -8.12
CA TYR A 95 2.09 -7.53 -7.19
C TYR A 95 1.54 -8.95 -7.40
N LEU A 96 2.28 -9.91 -6.87
CA LEU A 96 1.84 -11.27 -6.58
C LEU A 96 2.05 -11.55 -5.09
N ALA A 97 1.07 -12.18 -4.44
CA ALA A 97 1.09 -12.49 -3.03
C ALA A 97 0.56 -13.89 -2.75
N ALA A 98 1.06 -14.50 -1.67
CA ALA A 98 0.64 -15.80 -1.18
C ALA A 98 0.38 -15.74 0.33
N ARG A 99 -0.64 -16.44 0.79
CA ARG A 99 -1.00 -16.59 2.21
C ARG A 99 -0.39 -17.86 2.78
N LEU A 100 0.19 -17.74 3.97
CA LEU A 100 0.87 -18.80 4.72
C LEU A 100 0.41 -18.71 6.18
N GLY A 101 -0.74 -19.32 6.53
CA GLY A 101 -1.34 -19.12 7.85
C GLY A 101 -1.65 -17.63 8.09
N ASN A 102 -1.35 -17.08 9.27
CA ASN A 102 -1.52 -15.65 9.57
C ASN A 102 -0.44 -14.74 8.93
N TRP A 103 0.41 -15.28 8.07
CA TRP A 103 1.41 -14.51 7.33
C TRP A 103 1.03 -14.43 5.84
N SER A 104 1.55 -13.41 5.17
CA SER A 104 1.55 -13.33 3.71
C SER A 104 2.91 -12.86 3.20
N GLY A 105 3.38 -13.50 2.14
CA GLY A 105 4.52 -13.03 1.36
C GLY A 105 4.05 -12.37 0.08
N SER A 106 4.73 -11.33 -0.38
CA SER A 106 4.45 -10.69 -1.66
C SER A 106 5.70 -10.26 -2.41
N VAL A 107 5.59 -10.17 -3.73
CA VAL A 107 6.60 -9.57 -4.61
C VAL A 107 5.90 -8.57 -5.52
N GLY A 108 6.40 -7.33 -5.57
CA GLY A 108 5.77 -6.29 -6.39
C GLY A 108 6.23 -4.88 -6.08
N LYS A 109 5.59 -3.91 -6.74
CA LYS A 109 5.80 -2.47 -6.53
C LYS A 109 4.62 -1.90 -5.75
N ILE A 110 4.57 -2.19 -4.46
CA ILE A 110 3.45 -1.83 -3.58
C ILE A 110 3.76 -0.50 -2.86
N ASP A 111 2.82 0.44 -2.91
CA ASP A 111 2.87 1.70 -2.16
C ASP A 111 2.77 1.44 -0.65
N ARG A 112 3.49 2.22 0.17
CA ARG A 112 3.53 2.04 1.63
C ARG A 112 3.22 3.36 2.34
N TRP A 113 2.48 3.27 3.44
CA TRP A 113 2.14 4.40 4.31
C TRP A 113 2.41 4.05 5.77
N TRP A 114 3.53 4.53 6.30
CA TRP A 114 4.01 4.17 7.64
C TRP A 114 3.92 5.33 8.61
N GLY A 115 2.74 5.59 9.12
CA GLY A 115 2.50 6.62 10.12
C GLY A 115 1.03 7.01 10.22
N PRO A 116 0.65 7.74 11.27
CA PRO A 116 -0.73 8.16 11.49
C PRO A 116 -1.10 9.45 10.74
N GLY A 117 -0.13 10.15 10.15
CA GLY A 117 -0.37 11.39 9.42
C GLY A 117 -1.20 11.17 8.16
N TRP A 118 -1.99 12.17 7.78
CA TRP A 118 -2.78 12.18 6.54
C TRP A 118 -2.05 12.90 5.41
N ASP A 119 -1.28 13.94 5.74
CA ASP A 119 -0.51 14.74 4.78
C ASP A 119 0.81 14.07 4.35
N GLY A 120 1.29 13.12 5.15
CA GLY A 120 2.54 12.42 4.88
C GLY A 120 2.93 11.46 6.00
N SER A 121 3.97 10.68 5.72
CA SER A 121 4.73 9.91 6.69
C SER A 121 6.21 10.25 6.56
N LEU A 122 6.88 10.37 7.71
CA LEU A 122 8.29 10.70 7.80
C LEU A 122 9.23 9.54 7.42
N ILE A 123 8.75 8.30 7.50
CA ILE A 123 9.57 7.11 7.18
C ILE A 123 9.23 6.54 5.80
N MET A 124 7.95 6.31 5.49
CA MET A 124 7.49 5.78 4.19
C MET A 124 6.12 6.36 3.84
N SER A 125 6.04 7.05 2.70
CA SER A 125 4.80 7.63 2.15
C SER A 125 4.67 7.31 0.66
N THR A 126 3.56 7.72 0.06
CA THR A 126 3.30 7.60 -1.39
C THR A 126 3.94 8.74 -2.21
N ASN A 127 4.81 9.56 -1.60
CA ASN A 127 5.54 10.62 -2.31
C ASN A 127 6.45 10.04 -3.39
N ALA A 128 7.36 9.14 -3.00
CA ALA A 128 8.18 8.39 -3.94
C ALA A 128 7.35 7.33 -4.69
N ARG A 129 7.85 6.87 -5.83
CA ARG A 129 7.30 5.68 -6.50
C ARG A 129 7.56 4.43 -5.65
N PRO A 130 6.68 3.43 -5.72
CA PRO A 130 6.84 2.22 -4.94
C PRO A 130 8.08 1.43 -5.38
N ILE A 131 8.83 0.95 -4.40
CA ILE A 131 10.05 0.18 -4.61
C ILE A 131 9.68 -1.25 -4.98
N PRO A 132 10.29 -1.84 -6.03
CA PRO A 132 10.15 -3.27 -6.29
C PRO A 132 10.79 -4.05 -5.14
N ALA A 133 9.96 -4.83 -4.44
CA ALA A 133 10.37 -5.48 -3.20
C ALA A 133 9.71 -6.84 -3.02
N VAL A 134 10.39 -7.68 -2.23
CA VAL A 134 9.78 -8.84 -1.57
C VAL A 134 9.35 -8.38 -0.18
N SER A 135 8.13 -8.70 0.22
CA SER A 135 7.55 -8.30 1.50
C SER A 135 7.03 -9.50 2.28
N LEU A 136 7.02 -9.36 3.60
CA LEU A 136 6.44 -10.28 4.55
C LEU A 136 5.56 -9.48 5.51
N ASP A 137 4.29 -9.86 5.60
CA ASP A 137 3.28 -9.14 6.35
C ASP A 137 2.50 -10.12 7.24
N ARG A 138 2.17 -9.68 8.45
CA ARG A 138 1.20 -10.35 9.32
C ARG A 138 -0.20 -9.87 8.96
N ARG A 139 -1.13 -10.81 8.72
CA ARG A 139 -2.44 -10.52 8.13
C ARG A 139 -3.46 -10.03 9.15
N VAL A 140 -3.55 -10.70 10.29
CA VAL A 140 -4.52 -10.43 11.36
C VAL A 140 -3.74 -10.12 12.64
N PRO A 141 -4.01 -8.97 13.29
CA PRO A 141 -3.29 -8.56 14.49
C PRO A 141 -3.77 -9.31 15.75
N GLU A 142 -3.72 -10.64 15.77
CA GLU A 142 -4.09 -11.42 16.97
C GLU A 142 -3.02 -11.25 18.07
N PRO A 143 -3.38 -11.21 19.36
CA PRO A 143 -2.40 -11.18 20.44
C PRO A 143 -1.59 -12.47 20.52
N PHE A 144 -0.50 -12.46 21.30
CA PHE A 144 0.23 -13.68 21.61
C PHE A 144 -0.59 -14.60 22.54
N GLU A 145 -0.61 -15.90 22.23
CA GLU A 145 -1.25 -16.91 23.08
C GLU A 145 -0.46 -17.19 24.37
N SER A 146 0.86 -16.94 24.36
CA SER A 146 1.72 -17.12 25.52
C SER A 146 1.40 -16.12 26.63
N LYS A 147 1.26 -16.60 27.87
CA LYS A 147 1.03 -15.75 29.05
C LYS A 147 2.06 -14.63 29.18
N TRP A 148 3.33 -14.91 28.87
CA TRP A 148 4.45 -13.98 28.97
C TRP A 148 4.41 -12.81 27.99
N LEU A 149 3.74 -12.97 26.84
CA LEU A 149 3.66 -11.96 25.77
C LEU A 149 2.23 -11.44 25.54
N SER A 150 1.24 -12.00 26.24
CA SER A 150 -0.17 -11.63 26.11
C SER A 150 -0.43 -10.13 26.35
N TRP A 151 0.36 -9.49 27.20
CA TRP A 151 0.27 -8.06 27.53
C TRP A 151 0.55 -7.12 26.35
N ILE A 152 1.27 -7.59 25.33
CA ILE A 152 1.52 -6.81 24.10
C ILE A 152 0.21 -6.50 23.37
N GLY A 153 -0.80 -7.38 23.53
CA GLY A 153 -2.08 -7.28 22.87
C GLY A 153 -1.97 -7.50 21.35
N PRO A 154 -2.99 -7.07 20.58
CA PRO A 154 -2.98 -7.08 19.12
C PRO A 154 -1.72 -6.45 18.55
N TRP A 155 -1.04 -7.12 17.62
CA TRP A 155 0.17 -6.58 16.99
C TRP A 155 0.22 -6.81 15.48
N SER A 156 0.74 -5.85 14.73
CA SER A 156 0.96 -5.93 13.29
C SER A 156 2.44 -5.93 13.00
N PHE A 157 2.83 -6.61 11.91
CA PHE A 157 4.19 -6.63 11.44
C PHE A 157 4.22 -6.55 9.92
N HIS A 158 5.11 -5.69 9.43
CA HIS A 158 5.36 -5.48 8.02
C HIS A 158 6.88 -5.38 7.81
N SER A 159 7.42 -6.13 6.86
CA SER A 159 8.83 -6.06 6.49
C SER A 159 8.98 -6.18 4.98
N PHE A 160 9.96 -5.51 4.41
CA PHE A 160 10.28 -5.66 3.00
C PHE A 160 11.75 -5.44 2.72
N ILE A 161 12.28 -6.15 1.71
CA ILE A 161 13.59 -5.86 1.14
C ILE A 161 13.37 -5.53 -0.33
N GLY A 162 13.73 -4.31 -0.70
CA GLY A 162 13.53 -3.77 -2.04
C GLY A 162 14.81 -3.23 -2.65
N ARG A 163 14.88 -3.21 -3.98
CA ARG A 163 16.02 -2.66 -4.71
C ARG A 163 15.67 -1.27 -5.25
N LEU A 164 16.47 -0.28 -4.87
CA LEU A 164 16.29 1.11 -5.31
C LEU A 164 16.83 1.32 -6.74
N GLU A 165 16.53 2.49 -7.30
CA GLU A 165 16.92 2.92 -8.63
C GLU A 165 18.45 3.11 -8.79
N LYS A 166 18.94 3.09 -10.03
CA LYS A 166 20.38 3.19 -10.34
C LYS A 166 20.90 4.61 -10.21
N GLU A 167 20.03 5.60 -10.36
CA GLU A 167 20.33 7.02 -10.42
C GLU A 167 20.49 7.63 -9.00
N ARG A 168 21.34 7.01 -8.19
CA ARG A 168 21.70 7.43 -6.83
C ARG A 168 23.21 7.57 -6.72
N HIS A 169 23.68 8.13 -5.60
CA HIS A 169 25.12 8.21 -5.34
C HIS A 169 25.76 6.81 -5.29
N VAL A 170 25.09 5.88 -4.60
CA VAL A 170 25.35 4.43 -4.71
C VAL A 170 24.26 3.84 -5.61
N PRO A 171 24.58 3.21 -6.74
CA PRO A 171 23.58 2.68 -7.67
C PRO A 171 22.96 1.37 -7.16
N LYS A 172 21.64 1.25 -7.32
CA LYS A 172 20.86 0.04 -7.03
C LYS A 172 21.02 -0.55 -5.60
N PRO A 173 21.04 0.26 -4.53
CA PRO A 173 21.18 -0.25 -3.17
C PRO A 173 19.92 -1.01 -2.76
N PHE A 174 20.09 -1.92 -1.80
CA PHE A 174 18.95 -2.55 -1.13
C PHE A 174 18.47 -1.67 0.01
N LEU A 175 17.15 -1.49 0.09
CA LEU A 175 16.47 -0.90 1.23
C LEU A 175 15.72 -2.01 1.97
N TRP A 176 16.05 -2.21 3.24
CA TRP A 176 15.28 -3.03 4.15
C TRP A 176 14.50 -2.13 5.09
N GLY A 177 13.18 -2.31 5.15
CA GLY A 177 12.31 -1.62 6.10
C GLY A 177 11.52 -2.60 6.93
N MET A 178 11.24 -2.22 8.17
CA MET A 178 10.37 -2.95 9.10
C MET A 178 9.45 -1.99 9.83
N ARG A 179 8.22 -2.41 10.10
CA ARG A 179 7.24 -1.72 10.94
C ARG A 179 6.59 -2.74 11.87
N VAL A 180 6.55 -2.40 13.15
CA VAL A 180 5.83 -3.13 14.20
C VAL A 180 4.86 -2.18 14.86
N GLU A 181 3.64 -2.62 15.05
CA GLU A 181 2.60 -1.89 15.76
C GLU A 181 2.01 -2.83 16.80
N PHE A 182 1.69 -2.33 17.99
CA PHE A 182 1.04 -3.13 19.02
C PHE A 182 0.14 -2.25 19.86
N ALA A 183 -0.92 -2.85 20.40
CA ALA A 183 -1.91 -2.19 21.24
C ALA A 183 -1.95 -2.90 22.61
N PRO A 184 -1.16 -2.45 23.60
CA PRO A 184 -1.09 -3.08 24.90
C PRO A 184 -2.45 -3.19 25.56
N THR A 185 -2.77 -4.36 26.10
CA THR A 185 -3.99 -4.58 26.87
C THR A 185 -3.64 -4.88 28.32
N PRO A 186 -4.28 -4.24 29.31
CA PRO A 186 -4.08 -4.60 30.71
C PRO A 186 -4.43 -6.08 30.91
N VAL A 187 -3.45 -6.88 31.33
CA VAL A 187 -3.69 -8.28 31.71
C VAL A 187 -4.22 -8.25 33.14
N LYS A 188 -5.40 -8.81 33.39
CA LYS A 188 -5.85 -9.08 34.76
C LYS A 188 -4.91 -10.14 35.33
N GLY A 189 -4.15 -9.75 36.37
CA GLY A 189 -3.26 -10.63 37.10
C GLY A 189 -3.98 -11.78 37.78
#